data_AF-A0A7V2WUD1-F1
#
_entry.id   AF-A0A7V2WUD1-F1
#
_cell.length_a   1.000
_cell.length_b   1.000
_cell.length_c   1.000
_cell.angle_alpha   90.00
_cell.angle_beta   90.00
_cell.angle_gamma   90.00
#
_symmetry.space_group_name_H-M   'P 1'
#
loop_
_entity.id
_entity.type
_entity.pdbx_description
1 polymer ?
#
loop_
_entity_poly.entity_id
_entity_poly.type
_entity_poly.pdbx_seq_one_letter_code
_entity_poly.pdbx_strand_id
1 'polypeptide(L)' 'ANKLTPSLLAKAFRGDLTANWRKQNPDLITGENSAKALLARIKAEQEKLKPKRKARKKKA' A
#
# COMPACT_ATOMS: atom_id res chain seq x y z
N ALA A 1 -24.43 12.92 -15.50
CA ALA A 1 -23.89 11.56 -15.30
C ALA A 1 -22.40 11.58 -15.57
N ASN A 2 -21.58 11.38 -14.53
CA ASN A 2 -20.12 11.46 -14.59
C ASN A 2 -19.55 10.35 -15.48
N LYS A 3 -19.13 10.67 -16.71
CA LYS A 3 -18.65 9.70 -17.70
C LYS A 3 -17.14 9.47 -17.54
N LEU A 4 -16.71 8.98 -16.39
CA LEU A 4 -15.41 8.32 -16.31
C LEU A 4 -15.58 6.92 -16.89
N THR A 5 -15.06 6.71 -18.11
CA THR A 5 -15.15 5.39 -18.74
C THR A 5 -14.34 4.36 -17.93
N PRO A 6 -14.77 3.09 -17.89
CA PRO A 6 -13.98 2.04 -17.24
C PRO A 6 -12.54 1.94 -17.77
N SER A 7 -12.33 2.27 -19.05
CA SER A 7 -11.01 2.33 -19.66
C SER A 7 -10.12 3.45 -19.09
N LEU A 8 -10.69 4.59 -18.75
CA LEU A 8 -9.97 5.70 -18.10
C LEU A 8 -9.62 5.35 -16.65
N LEU A 9 -10.55 4.73 -15.92
CA LEU A 9 -10.30 4.21 -14.57
C LEU A 9 -9.18 3.17 -14.57
N ALA A 10 -9.20 2.23 -15.52
CA ALA A 10 -8.15 1.23 -15.68
C ALA A 10 -6.77 1.86 -15.92
N LYS A 11 -6.69 2.91 -16.76
CA LYS A 11 -5.45 3.67 -16.99
C LYS A 11 -4.98 4.41 -15.74
N ALA A 12 -5.89 4.95 -14.95
CA ALA A 12 -5.56 5.62 -13.69
C ALA A 12 -4.94 4.64 -12.67
N PHE A 13 -5.54 3.45 -12.50
CA PHE A 13 -5.03 2.43 -11.57
C PHE A 13 -3.70 1.82 -12.00
N ARG A 14 -3.49 1.61 -13.30
CA ARG A 14 -2.18 1.17 -13.83
C ARG A 14 -1.08 2.21 -13.61
N GLY A 15 -1.47 3.48 -13.41
CA GLY A 15 -0.55 4.59 -13.27
C GLY A 15 -0.12 5.21 -14.59
N ASP A 16 -0.79 4.87 -15.71
CA ASP A 16 -0.49 5.37 -17.05
C ASP A 16 -0.59 6.90 -17.10
N LEU A 17 -1.57 7.47 -16.40
CA LEU A 17 -1.78 8.92 -16.31
C LEU A 17 -0.71 9.66 -15.51
N THR A 18 0.02 8.95 -14.63
CA THR A 18 1.04 9.51 -13.75
C THR A 18 2.46 9.04 -14.13
N ALA A 19 2.61 8.37 -15.27
CA ALA A 19 3.88 7.81 -15.71
C ALA A 19 4.97 8.89 -15.93
N ASN A 20 4.62 10.03 -16.55
CA ASN A 20 5.58 11.10 -16.79
C ASN A 20 6.02 11.77 -15.48
N TRP A 21 5.08 11.99 -14.55
CA TRP A 21 5.38 12.51 -13.22
C TRP A 21 6.34 11.58 -12.45
N ARG A 22 6.13 10.27 -12.49
CA ARG A 22 7.03 9.29 -11.86
C ARG A 22 8.44 9.29 -12.46
N LYS A 23 8.57 9.51 -13.78
CA LYS A 23 9.88 9.66 -14.44
C LYS A 23 10.62 10.92 -13.98
N GLN A 24 9.88 12.00 -13.74
CA GLN A 24 10.45 13.29 -13.32
C GLN A 24 10.72 13.35 -11.81
N ASN A 25 10.07 12.51 -11.01
CA ASN A 25 10.20 12.49 -9.55
C ASN A 25 10.64 11.12 -9.03
N PRO A 26 11.77 10.57 -9.51
CA PRO A 26 12.24 9.26 -9.07
C PRO A 26 12.56 9.22 -7.58
N ASP A 27 13.04 10.33 -7.00
CA ASP A 27 13.43 10.42 -5.59
C ASP A 27 12.23 10.31 -4.64
N LEU A 28 11.05 10.73 -5.08
CA LEU A 28 9.81 10.67 -4.29
C LEU A 28 9.15 9.30 -4.29
N ILE A 29 9.53 8.42 -5.22
CA ILE A 29 8.96 7.07 -5.37
C ILE A 29 9.95 5.94 -5.06
N THR A 30 11.21 6.29 -4.83
CA THR A 30 12.28 5.35 -4.48
C THR A 30 12.62 5.43 -2.98
N GLY A 31 13.53 4.57 -2.52
CA GLY A 31 13.97 4.53 -1.13
C GLY A 31 12.84 4.25 -0.14
N GLU A 32 12.66 5.17 0.81
CA GLU A 32 11.67 5.05 1.90
C GLU A 32 10.21 5.11 1.43
N ASN A 33 9.95 5.79 0.32
CA ASN A 33 8.62 5.91 -0.30
C ASN A 33 8.32 4.79 -1.30
N SER A 34 9.27 3.86 -1.50
CA SER A 34 9.06 2.71 -2.37
C SER A 34 7.95 1.80 -1.82
N ALA A 35 7.18 1.21 -2.73
CA ALA A 35 6.17 0.20 -2.39
C ALA A 35 6.74 -0.94 -1.52
N LYS A 36 8.01 -1.31 -1.73
CA LYS A 36 8.69 -2.34 -0.93
C LYS A 36 8.94 -1.89 0.51
N ALA A 37 9.39 -0.65 0.70
CA ALA A 37 9.62 -0.08 2.02
C ALA A 37 8.30 0.11 2.78
N LEU A 38 7.25 0.60 2.11
CA LEU A 38 5.92 0.72 2.68
C LEU A 38 5.34 -0.63 3.09
N LEU A 39 5.48 -1.67 2.25
CA LEU A 39 5.07 -3.04 2.60
C LEU A 39 5.79 -3.59 3.82
N ALA A 40 7.10 -3.34 3.95
CA ALA A 40 7.86 -3.75 5.13
C ALA A 40 7.33 -3.06 6.40
N ARG A 41 7.03 -1.76 6.32
CA ARG A 41 6.44 -1.00 7.44
C ARG A 41 5.05 -1.53 7.82
N ILE A 42 4.19 -1.81 6.84
CA ILE A 42 2.85 -2.38 7.09
C ILE A 42 2.97 -3.75 7.76
N LYS A 43 3.86 -4.64 7.29
CA LYS A 43 4.07 -5.94 7.91
C LYS A 43 4.57 -5.81 9.35
N ALA A 44 5.57 -4.96 9.59
CA ALA A 44 6.07 -4.70 10.93
C ALA A 44 4.97 -4.18 11.87
N GLU A 45 4.12 -3.28 11.38
CA GLU A 45 3.00 -2.75 12.16
C GLU A 45 1.91 -3.80 12.40
N GLN A 46 1.59 -4.64 11.41
CA GLN A 46 0.67 -5.76 11.60
C GLN A 46 1.18 -6.75 12.65
N GLU A 47 2.47 -7.10 12.67
CA GLU A 47 3.02 -7.99 13.69
C GLU A 47 2.91 -7.39 15.10
N LYS A 48 3.03 -6.06 15.25
CA LYS A 48 2.80 -5.39 16.55
C LYS A 48 1.33 -5.36 16.94
N LEU A 49 0.44 -5.19 15.96
CA LEU A 49 -1.01 -5.15 16.15
C LEU A 49 -1.62 -6.54 16.35
N LYS A 50 -0.92 -7.62 16.00
CA LYS A 50 -1.40 -8.98 16.25
C LYS A 50 -1.72 -9.13 17.74
N PRO A 51 -2.97 -9.41 18.12
CA PRO A 51 -3.32 -9.56 19.51
C PRO A 51 -2.52 -10.73 20.09
N LYS A 52 -1.71 -10.47 21.13
CA LYS A 52 -1.13 -11.53 21.96
C LYS A 52 -2.29 -12.37 22.45
N ARG A 53 -2.45 -13.57 21.88
CA ARG A 53 -3.44 -14.56 22.32
C ARG A 53 -3.22 -14.76 23.81
N LYS A 54 -4.05 -14.16 24.67
CA LYS A 54 -4.04 -14.45 26.10
C LYS A 54 -4.38 -15.93 26.21
N ALA A 55 -3.43 -16.75 26.65
CA ALA A 55 -3.69 -18.15 26.94
C ALA A 55 -4.89 -18.20 27.90
N ARG A 56 -6.00 -18.78 27.42
CA ARG A 56 -7.19 -18.99 28.23
C ARG A 56 -6.77 -19.93 29.36
N LYS A 57 -6.62 -19.41 30.59
CA LYS A 57 -6.35 -20.24 31.77
C LYS A 57 -7.42 -21.33 31.82
N LYS A 58 -7.01 -22.58 31.62
CA LYS A 58 -7.84 -23.75 31.95
C LYS A 58 -8.03 -23.70 33.46
N LYS A 59 -9.26 -23.45 33.93
CA LYS A 59 -9.61 -23.71 35.33
C LYS A 59 -9.69 -25.23 35.48
N ALA A 60 -8.93 -25.75 36.46
CA ALA A 60 -9.08 -27.11 36.98
C ALA A 60 -10.40 -27.22 37.76
#